data_AF-A0A959M1Z2-F1
#
_entry.id   AF-A0A959M1Z2-F1
#
_cell.length_a   1.000
_cell.length_b   1.000
_cell.length_c   1.000
_cell.angle_alpha   90.00
_cell.angle_beta   90.00
_cell.angle_gamma   90.00
#
_symmetry.space_group_name_H-M   'P 1'
#
loop_
_entity.id
_entity.type
_entity.pdbx_description
1 polymer ?
#
loop_
_entity_poly.entity_id
_entity_poly.type
_entity_poly.pdbx_seq_one_letter_code
_entity_poly.pdbx_strand_id
1 'polypeptide(L)'
;MINLLATLILIHFGSIDFDEIAKRINQVDTYTELIALINDDLGYNGLESIIDRELGNNTQQTRLKFTTQEYGKYYHLSLVKKEDKLLYCVLSNYKKQHEIVFDESGIIEYLDYFNSIFKTSKSLQDFKLEIDCIVLFSDGCGFSGEPTKDWIKMEKFVQNKKVKGIRNYLNSLDVESQIYGIIGMYKLRKKGVKLSAKDQQTIDYLIERNSKVYTCMGCLIGEVFDTKDLVKYYEH
;
A
#
# COMPACT_ATOMS: atom_id res chain seq x y z
N MET A 1 -2.28 61.41 13.03
CA MET A 1 -1.94 60.92 11.68
C MET A 1 -1.19 59.61 11.84
N ILE A 2 -1.90 58.49 11.76
CA ILE A 2 -1.34 57.14 11.84
C ILE A 2 -1.21 56.65 10.40
N ASN A 3 0.02 56.58 9.89
CA ASN A 3 0.30 56.00 8.59
C ASN A 3 0.72 54.54 8.81
N LEU A 4 -0.29 53.67 8.97
CA LEU A 4 -0.10 52.22 8.88
C LEU A 4 -0.22 51.85 7.39
N LEU A 5 0.89 51.92 6.66
CA LEU A 5 0.99 51.26 5.36
C LEU A 5 1.25 49.77 5.63
N ALA A 6 0.17 49.04 5.95
CA ALA A 6 0.19 47.59 5.90
C ALA A 6 0.21 47.20 4.41
N THR A 7 1.41 46.97 3.89
CA THR A 7 1.58 46.28 2.60
C THR A 7 1.02 44.87 2.76
N LEU A 8 -0.26 44.69 2.45
CA LEU A 8 -0.82 43.39 2.18
C LEU A 8 -0.10 42.86 0.93
N ILE A 9 0.96 42.10 1.13
CA ILE A 9 1.45 41.18 0.10
C ILE A 9 0.38 40.09 0.03
N LEU A 10 -0.64 40.32 -0.80
CA LEU A 10 -1.42 39.25 -1.39
C LEU A 10 -0.44 38.46 -2.27
N ILE A 11 0.28 37.51 -1.67
CA ILE A 11 0.95 36.47 -2.43
C ILE A 11 -0.19 35.73 -3.12
N HIS A 12 -0.39 36.02 -4.40
CA HIS A 12 -1.15 35.18 -5.32
C HIS A 12 -0.37 33.86 -5.40
N PHE A 13 -0.59 32.97 -4.43
CA PHE A 13 -0.20 31.58 -4.58
C PHE A 13 -1.10 31.01 -5.68
N GLY A 14 -0.57 30.98 -6.90
CA GLY A 14 -1.21 30.27 -7.99
C GLY A 14 -1.48 28.82 -7.55
N SER A 15 -2.66 28.30 -7.86
CA SER A 15 -2.98 26.90 -7.61
C SER A 15 -1.89 26.01 -8.23
N ILE A 16 -1.17 25.25 -7.41
CA ILE A 16 -0.20 24.27 -7.91
C ILE A 16 -1.01 23.12 -8.53
N ASP A 17 -0.87 22.94 -9.84
CA ASP A 17 -1.54 21.84 -10.53
C ASP A 17 -0.85 20.49 -10.27
N PHE A 18 -1.55 19.41 -10.62
CA PHE A 18 -1.07 18.04 -10.39
C PHE A 18 0.27 17.73 -11.08
N ASP A 19 0.50 18.29 -12.27
CA ASP A 19 1.68 17.97 -13.07
C ASP A 19 2.92 18.69 -12.49
N GLU A 20 2.75 19.90 -11.95
CA GLU A 20 3.78 20.61 -11.19
C GLU A 20 4.12 19.91 -9.86
N ILE A 21 3.13 19.35 -9.15
CA ILE A 21 3.38 18.53 -7.95
C ILE A 21 4.22 17.30 -8.31
N ALA A 22 3.80 16.56 -9.35
CA ALA A 22 4.53 15.38 -9.81
C ALA A 22 5.98 15.72 -10.18
N LYS A 23 6.20 16.84 -10.88
CA LYS A 23 7.52 17.31 -11.26
C LYS A 23 8.41 17.60 -10.04
N ARG A 24 7.89 18.24 -9.00
CA ARG A 24 8.64 18.53 -7.77
C ARG A 24 8.95 17.27 -6.98
N ILE A 25 8.00 16.35 -6.88
CA ILE A 25 8.23 15.04 -6.23
C ILE A 25 9.31 14.24 -6.98
N ASN A 26 9.40 14.35 -8.30
CA ASN A 26 10.44 13.70 -9.09
C ASN A 26 11.86 14.32 -8.91
N GLN A 27 12.01 15.36 -8.09
CA GLN A 27 13.29 16.02 -7.81
C GLN A 27 13.88 15.70 -6.44
N VAL A 28 13.18 14.92 -5.62
CA VAL A 28 13.68 14.46 -4.31
C VAL A 28 14.19 13.04 -4.42
N ASP A 29 15.19 12.67 -3.61
CA ASP A 29 15.77 11.31 -3.63
C ASP A 29 15.43 10.53 -2.36
N THR A 30 15.12 11.24 -1.27
CA THR A 30 14.86 10.66 0.04
C THR A 30 13.44 10.88 0.53
N TYR A 31 13.00 9.99 1.42
CA TYR A 31 11.72 10.13 2.09
C TYR A 31 11.69 11.37 2.97
N THR A 32 12.79 11.68 3.67
CA THR A 32 12.92 12.90 4.46
C THR A 32 12.74 14.17 3.62
N GLU A 33 13.39 14.27 2.46
CA GLU A 33 13.21 15.40 1.54
C GLU A 33 11.78 15.48 1.00
N LEU A 34 11.16 14.34 0.68
CA LEU A 34 9.77 14.30 0.24
C LEU A 34 8.82 14.84 1.32
N ILE A 35 9.02 14.44 2.57
CA ILE A 35 8.17 14.93 3.68
C ILE A 35 8.37 16.43 3.90
N ALA A 36 9.61 16.93 3.82
CA ALA A 36 9.88 18.37 3.90
C ALA A 36 9.20 19.13 2.76
N LEU A 37 9.36 18.68 1.51
CA LEU A 37 8.69 19.26 0.34
C LEU A 37 7.16 19.31 0.53
N ILE A 38 6.55 18.23 1.04
CA ILE A 38 5.10 18.23 1.25
C ILE A 38 4.69 19.18 2.36
N ASN A 39 5.39 19.22 3.49
CA ASN A 39 4.99 20.07 4.61
C ASN A 39 5.26 21.55 4.36
N ASP A 40 6.36 21.89 3.69
CA ASP A 40 6.83 23.26 3.57
C ASP A 40 6.30 23.95 2.31
N ASP A 41 6.18 23.21 1.19
CA ASP A 41 5.92 23.81 -0.12
C ASP A 41 4.57 23.41 -0.75
N LEU A 42 4.08 22.20 -0.51
CA LEU A 42 2.91 21.67 -1.23
C LEU A 42 1.64 21.62 -0.36
N GLY A 43 1.78 21.29 0.92
CA GLY A 43 0.71 20.98 1.85
C GLY A 43 0.15 22.22 2.52
N TYR A 44 -1.18 22.29 2.62
CA TYR A 44 -1.87 23.35 3.38
C TYR A 44 -2.45 22.83 4.69
N ASN A 45 -3.12 21.68 4.67
CA ASN A 45 -3.52 20.96 5.88
C ASN A 45 -2.80 19.62 5.92
N GLY A 46 -1.92 19.51 6.91
CA GLY A 46 -1.11 18.38 7.37
C GLY A 46 -1.04 17.10 6.52
N LEU A 47 0.19 16.64 6.31
CA LEU A 47 0.45 15.28 5.84
C LEU A 47 -0.13 14.25 6.82
N GLU A 48 -1.00 13.38 6.33
CA GLU A 48 -1.60 12.27 7.06
C GLU A 48 -0.98 10.95 6.58
N SER A 49 -0.44 10.16 7.50
CA SER A 49 -0.03 8.78 7.20
C SER A 49 -1.22 7.85 7.30
N ILE A 50 -1.57 7.21 6.18
CA ILE A 50 -2.65 6.22 6.11
C ILE A 50 -2.14 4.86 6.60
N ILE A 51 -0.98 4.45 6.08
CA ILE A 51 -0.34 3.20 6.49
C ILE A 51 1.18 3.32 6.32
N ASP A 52 1.91 2.70 7.23
CA ASP A 52 3.35 2.50 7.11
C ASP A 52 3.68 1.07 7.55
N ARG A 53 4.30 0.29 6.66
CA ARG A 53 4.45 -1.16 6.83
C ARG A 53 5.75 -1.71 6.25
N GLU A 54 6.29 -2.71 6.94
CA GLU A 54 7.44 -3.49 6.48
C GLU A 54 7.03 -4.47 5.38
N LEU A 55 7.81 -4.50 4.29
CA LEU A 55 7.72 -5.50 3.23
C LEU A 55 8.80 -6.59 3.36
N GLY A 56 9.89 -6.30 4.07
CA GLY A 56 11.07 -7.16 4.25
C GLY A 56 12.30 -6.55 3.58
N ASN A 57 13.50 -7.02 3.96
CA ASN A 57 14.79 -6.50 3.48
C ASN A 57 14.99 -4.98 3.70
N ASN A 58 14.49 -4.47 4.84
CA ASN A 58 14.47 -3.05 5.18
C ASN A 58 13.67 -2.19 4.18
N THR A 59 12.80 -2.82 3.39
CA THR A 59 11.91 -2.15 2.44
C THR A 59 10.56 -1.92 3.09
N GLN A 60 10.07 -0.70 2.98
CA GLN A 60 8.80 -0.27 3.55
C GLN A 60 7.86 0.25 2.47
N GLN A 61 6.57 0.07 2.69
CA GLN A 61 5.52 0.76 1.96
C GLN A 61 4.84 1.75 2.87
N THR A 62 4.73 3.00 2.40
CA THR A 62 4.02 4.06 3.11
C THR A 62 2.95 4.64 2.19
N ARG A 63 1.71 4.75 2.67
CA ARG A 63 0.68 5.53 1.97
C ARG A 63 0.38 6.79 2.77
N LEU A 64 0.41 7.92 2.07
CA LEU A 64 0.19 9.23 2.63
C LEU A 64 -0.97 9.92 1.93
N LYS A 65 -1.57 10.88 2.63
CA LYS A 65 -2.58 11.78 2.09
C LYS A 65 -2.25 13.20 2.50
N PHE A 66 -2.41 14.14 1.59
CA PHE A 66 -2.26 15.56 1.87
C PHE A 66 -3.23 16.40 1.04
N THR A 67 -3.43 17.64 1.47
CA THR A 67 -4.20 18.64 0.73
C THR A 67 -3.30 19.79 0.33
N THR A 68 -3.51 20.34 -0.85
CA THR A 68 -2.82 21.57 -1.27
C THR A 68 -3.62 22.79 -0.84
N GLN A 69 -3.04 23.99 -1.04
CA GLN A 69 -3.72 25.26 -0.77
C GLN A 69 -5.01 25.47 -1.56
N GLU A 70 -5.22 24.68 -2.63
CA GLU A 70 -6.47 24.66 -3.36
C GLU A 70 -7.52 23.84 -2.60
N TYR A 71 -8.41 24.55 -1.91
CA TYR A 71 -9.48 23.97 -1.10
C TYR A 71 -10.20 22.81 -1.81
N GLY A 72 -10.20 21.64 -1.15
CA GLY A 72 -10.96 20.46 -1.57
C GLY A 72 -10.22 19.49 -2.51
N LYS A 73 -8.94 19.74 -2.84
CA LYS A 73 -8.13 18.76 -3.58
C LYS A 73 -7.28 17.91 -2.62
N TYR A 74 -7.57 16.60 -2.62
CA TYR A 74 -6.78 15.59 -1.92
C TYR A 74 -5.85 14.89 -2.89
N TYR A 75 -4.63 14.64 -2.42
CA TYR A 75 -3.62 13.87 -3.12
C TYR A 75 -3.22 12.69 -2.25
N HIS A 76 -2.96 11.57 -2.90
CA HIS A 76 -2.46 10.35 -2.27
C HIS A 76 -1.07 10.05 -2.82
N LEU A 77 -0.20 9.59 -1.93
CA LEU A 77 1.10 9.04 -2.29
C LEU A 77 1.16 7.60 -1.81
N SER A 78 1.55 6.71 -2.70
CA SER A 78 1.88 5.32 -2.37
C SER A 78 3.35 5.13 -2.67
N LEU A 79 4.13 4.96 -1.61
CA LEU A 79 5.58 5.03 -1.64
C LEU A 79 6.16 3.66 -1.30
N VAL A 80 7.25 3.31 -1.98
CA VAL A 80 8.13 2.23 -1.57
C VAL A 80 9.51 2.82 -1.35
N LYS A 81 10.07 2.57 -0.18
CA LYS A 81 11.39 3.06 0.22
C LYS A 81 12.21 1.95 0.85
N LYS A 82 13.52 2.08 0.80
CA LYS A 82 14.44 1.25 1.57
C LYS A 82 15.21 2.15 2.51
N GLU A 83 15.00 1.96 3.81
CA GLU A 83 15.43 2.93 4.83
C GLU A 83 14.86 4.33 4.53
N ASP A 84 15.71 5.30 4.18
CA ASP A 84 15.30 6.66 3.79
C ASP A 84 15.32 6.89 2.26
N LYS A 85 15.86 5.96 1.47
CA LYS A 85 15.95 6.09 0.02
C LYS A 85 14.62 5.76 -0.64
N LEU A 86 14.11 6.65 -1.49
CA LEU A 86 12.92 6.37 -2.30
C LEU A 86 13.26 5.40 -3.43
N LEU A 87 12.40 4.41 -3.63
CA LEU A 87 12.51 3.46 -4.75
C LEU A 87 11.45 3.76 -5.81
N TYR A 88 10.20 3.92 -5.35
CA TYR A 88 9.03 4.06 -6.21
C TYR A 88 7.96 4.91 -5.53
N CYS A 89 7.21 5.67 -6.33
CA CYS A 89 6.07 6.43 -5.87
C CYS A 89 4.95 6.42 -6.91
N VAL A 90 3.72 6.37 -6.43
CA VAL A 90 2.55 6.76 -7.20
C VAL A 90 1.91 7.96 -6.54
N LEU A 91 1.86 9.08 -7.27
CA LEU A 91 1.03 10.23 -6.95
C LEU A 91 -0.33 10.06 -7.60
N SER A 92 -1.42 10.23 -6.84
CA SER A 92 -2.76 10.19 -7.41
C SER A 92 -3.72 11.21 -6.78
N ASN A 93 -4.77 11.52 -7.52
CA ASN A 93 -5.98 12.17 -7.03
C ASN A 93 -7.20 11.52 -7.72
N TYR A 94 -8.40 12.07 -7.52
CA TYR A 94 -9.64 11.51 -8.09
C TYR A 94 -9.70 11.47 -9.64
N LYS A 95 -8.76 12.11 -10.35
CA LYS A 95 -8.74 12.24 -11.82
C LYS A 95 -7.49 11.67 -12.48
N LYS A 96 -6.34 11.76 -11.82
CA LYS A 96 -5.02 11.51 -12.40
C LYS A 96 -4.19 10.62 -11.49
N GLN A 97 -3.29 9.87 -12.11
CA GLN A 97 -2.23 9.10 -11.46
C GLN A 97 -0.92 9.35 -12.21
N HIS A 98 0.19 9.40 -11.49
CA HIS A 98 1.52 9.54 -12.04
C HIS A 98 2.49 8.64 -11.27
N GLU A 99 3.16 7.76 -12.00
CA GLU A 99 4.17 6.86 -11.46
C GLU A 99 5.55 7.49 -11.57
N ILE A 100 6.35 7.36 -10.52
CA ILE A 100 7.71 7.89 -10.42
C ILE A 100 8.61 6.74 -9.96
N VAL A 101 9.65 6.45 -10.74
CA VAL A 101 10.69 5.47 -10.41
C VAL A 101 11.94 6.24 -10.03
N PHE A 102 12.29 6.22 -8.75
CA PHE A 102 13.48 6.91 -8.23
C PHE A 102 14.73 6.04 -8.36
N ASP A 103 14.59 4.75 -8.03
CA ASP A 103 15.71 3.80 -8.07
C ASP A 103 15.25 2.42 -8.54
N GLU A 104 15.37 2.18 -9.84
CA GLU A 104 15.06 0.89 -10.44
C GLU A 104 15.97 -0.23 -9.91
N SER A 105 17.23 0.07 -9.60
CA SER A 105 18.18 -0.94 -9.09
C SER A 105 17.79 -1.43 -7.70
N GLY A 106 17.33 -0.53 -6.82
CA GLY A 106 16.80 -0.88 -5.52
C GLY A 106 15.49 -1.68 -5.59
N ILE A 107 14.62 -1.42 -6.59
CA ILE A 107 13.43 -2.24 -6.85
C ILE A 107 13.84 -3.66 -7.27
N ILE A 108 14.82 -3.80 -8.17
CA ILE A 108 15.33 -5.10 -8.63
C ILE A 108 15.92 -5.87 -7.45
N GLU A 109 16.70 -5.22 -6.57
CA GLU A 109 17.26 -5.86 -5.37
C GLU A 109 16.15 -6.39 -4.45
N TYR A 110 15.09 -5.59 -4.21
CA TYR A 110 13.92 -6.03 -3.44
C TYR A 110 13.21 -7.22 -4.12
N LEU A 111 13.06 -7.19 -5.44
CA LEU A 111 12.44 -8.28 -6.20
C LEU A 111 13.27 -9.56 -6.14
N ASP A 112 14.59 -9.49 -6.19
CA ASP A 112 15.47 -10.64 -6.04
C ASP A 112 15.32 -11.26 -4.65
N TYR A 113 15.31 -10.43 -3.61
CA TYR A 113 14.99 -10.86 -2.24
C TYR A 113 13.62 -11.55 -2.18
N PHE A 114 12.57 -10.88 -2.66
CA PHE A 114 11.20 -11.41 -2.64
C PHE A 114 11.11 -12.74 -3.40
N ASN A 115 11.62 -12.78 -4.63
CA ASN A 115 11.63 -13.99 -5.45
C ASN A 115 12.39 -15.13 -4.79
N SER A 116 13.44 -14.84 -4.03
CA SER A 116 14.19 -15.86 -3.28
C SER A 116 13.37 -16.49 -2.15
N ILE A 117 12.55 -15.70 -1.43
CA ILE A 117 11.71 -16.17 -0.32
C ILE A 117 10.50 -16.93 -0.86
N PHE A 118 9.76 -16.32 -1.79
CA PHE A 118 8.49 -16.87 -2.28
C PHE A 118 8.69 -17.89 -3.42
N LYS A 119 9.92 -18.08 -3.91
CA LYS A 119 10.30 -18.84 -5.12
C LYS A 119 9.36 -18.50 -6.28
N THR A 120 9.33 -17.22 -6.60
CA THR A 120 8.60 -16.62 -7.71
C THR A 120 9.59 -16.07 -8.75
N SER A 121 9.06 -15.49 -9.82
CA SER A 121 9.81 -14.80 -10.86
C SER A 121 9.15 -13.46 -11.19
N LYS A 122 8.79 -12.70 -10.15
CA LYS A 122 8.17 -11.37 -10.27
C LYS A 122 9.15 -10.42 -10.95
N SER A 123 8.67 -9.71 -11.95
CA SER A 123 9.38 -8.70 -12.72
C SER A 123 9.11 -7.29 -12.19
N LEU A 124 9.84 -6.30 -12.71
CA LEU A 124 9.54 -4.88 -12.48
C LEU A 124 8.11 -4.51 -12.89
N GLN A 125 7.58 -5.14 -13.94
CA GLN A 125 6.20 -4.93 -14.36
C GLN A 125 5.21 -5.47 -13.32
N ASP A 126 5.47 -6.66 -12.78
CA ASP A 126 4.63 -7.23 -11.71
C ASP A 126 4.69 -6.34 -10.45
N PHE A 127 5.86 -5.78 -10.14
CA PHE A 127 6.02 -4.82 -9.06
C PHE A 127 5.10 -3.62 -9.21
N LYS A 128 5.16 -2.92 -10.35
CA LYS A 128 4.32 -1.74 -10.60
C LYS A 128 2.83 -2.07 -10.55
N LEU A 129 2.43 -3.24 -11.04
CA LEU A 129 1.03 -3.67 -11.06
C LEU A 129 0.50 -4.07 -9.69
N GLU A 130 1.32 -4.69 -8.84
CA GLU A 130 0.86 -5.25 -7.57
C GLU A 130 1.10 -4.32 -6.38
N ILE A 131 2.22 -3.60 -6.33
CA ILE A 131 2.63 -2.89 -5.11
C ILE A 131 1.71 -1.72 -4.77
N ASP A 132 1.17 -1.06 -5.80
CA ASP A 132 0.22 0.05 -5.64
C ASP A 132 -1.24 -0.41 -5.72
N CYS A 133 -1.49 -1.72 -5.86
CA CYS A 133 -2.86 -2.21 -5.91
C CYS A 133 -3.55 -1.88 -4.57
N ILE A 134 -4.62 -1.08 -4.62
CA ILE A 134 -5.46 -0.82 -3.45
C ILE A 134 -6.39 -2.01 -3.30
N VAL A 135 -5.83 -3.13 -2.85
CA VAL A 135 -6.60 -4.25 -2.32
C VAL A 135 -6.99 -3.88 -0.90
N LEU A 136 -8.26 -4.12 -0.59
CA LEU A 136 -8.81 -3.91 0.75
C LEU A 136 -9.07 -5.29 1.34
N PHE A 137 -8.47 -5.59 2.48
CA PHE A 137 -8.74 -6.86 3.15
C PHE A 137 -10.03 -6.77 3.98
N SER A 138 -11.05 -7.55 3.62
CA SER A 138 -12.31 -7.63 4.37
C SER A 138 -13.23 -8.73 3.85
N ASP A 139 -13.93 -9.42 4.76
CA ASP A 139 -15.05 -10.31 4.46
C ASP A 139 -16.42 -9.62 4.46
N GLY A 140 -16.47 -8.33 4.81
CA GLY A 140 -17.66 -7.49 4.80
C GLY A 140 -17.34 -6.00 4.96
N CYS A 141 -17.70 -5.20 3.96
CA CYS A 141 -17.39 -3.78 3.88
C CYS A 141 -18.61 -2.93 3.52
N GLY A 142 -18.63 -1.68 4.00
CA GLY A 142 -19.74 -0.74 3.79
C GLY A 142 -20.95 -1.01 4.69
N PHE A 143 -21.99 -0.21 4.49
CA PHE A 143 -23.23 -0.25 5.28
C PHE A 143 -23.94 -1.61 5.21
N SER A 144 -23.90 -2.25 4.05
CA SER A 144 -24.50 -3.58 3.83
C SER A 144 -23.59 -4.73 4.27
N GLY A 145 -22.34 -4.47 4.69
CA GLY A 145 -21.38 -5.52 5.05
C GLY A 145 -21.04 -6.43 3.87
N GLU A 146 -21.01 -5.88 2.66
CA GLU A 146 -20.80 -6.65 1.45
C GLU A 146 -19.37 -7.20 1.36
N PRO A 147 -19.19 -8.50 1.09
CA PRO A 147 -17.86 -9.05 0.94
C PRO A 147 -17.11 -8.39 -0.22
N THR A 148 -15.81 -8.17 -0.03
CA THR A 148 -14.96 -7.64 -1.09
C THR A 148 -14.84 -8.62 -2.26
N LYS A 149 -14.47 -8.10 -3.44
CA LYS A 149 -14.25 -8.91 -4.64
C LYS A 149 -13.20 -10.00 -4.41
N ASP A 150 -12.13 -9.68 -3.69
CA ASP A 150 -11.05 -10.62 -3.38
C ASP A 150 -11.46 -11.68 -2.36
N TRP A 151 -12.27 -11.32 -1.36
CA TRP A 151 -12.86 -12.32 -0.46
C TRP A 151 -13.71 -13.33 -1.22
N ILE A 152 -14.63 -12.86 -2.08
CA ILE A 152 -15.50 -13.73 -2.89
C ILE A 152 -14.66 -14.65 -3.79
N LYS A 153 -13.61 -14.11 -4.41
CA LYS A 153 -12.73 -14.87 -5.30
C LYS A 153 -11.90 -15.91 -4.53
N MET A 154 -11.35 -15.54 -3.38
CA MET A 154 -10.67 -16.45 -2.46
C MET A 154 -11.60 -17.58 -2.02
N GLU A 155 -12.81 -17.27 -1.56
CA GLU A 155 -13.82 -18.27 -1.19
C GLU A 155 -14.15 -19.22 -2.33
N LYS A 156 -14.31 -18.70 -3.55
CA LYS A 156 -14.53 -19.53 -4.73
C LYS A 156 -13.36 -20.48 -4.99
N PHE A 157 -12.11 -20.05 -4.78
CA PHE A 157 -10.96 -20.94 -4.88
C PHE A 157 -10.96 -22.01 -3.78
N VAL A 158 -11.31 -21.65 -2.55
CA VAL A 158 -11.44 -22.59 -1.42
C VAL A 158 -12.53 -23.64 -1.68
N GLN A 159 -13.71 -23.20 -2.12
CA GLN A 159 -14.85 -24.08 -2.45
C GLN A 159 -14.48 -25.07 -3.55
N ASN A 160 -13.79 -24.61 -4.58
CA ASN A 160 -13.38 -25.43 -5.73
C ASN A 160 -12.03 -26.14 -5.54
N LYS A 161 -11.45 -26.10 -4.32
CA LYS A 161 -10.13 -26.66 -3.98
C LYS A 161 -9.01 -26.22 -4.95
N LYS A 162 -9.08 -25.00 -5.47
CA LYS A 162 -8.11 -24.44 -6.44
C LYS A 162 -6.90 -23.86 -5.73
N VAL A 163 -6.01 -24.75 -5.25
CA VAL A 163 -4.80 -24.39 -4.51
C VAL A 163 -3.92 -23.38 -5.25
N LYS A 164 -3.77 -23.51 -6.58
CA LYS A 164 -3.00 -22.56 -7.39
C LYS A 164 -3.51 -21.12 -7.28
N GLY A 165 -4.84 -20.93 -7.23
CA GLY A 165 -5.44 -19.60 -7.08
C GLY A 165 -5.11 -18.96 -5.73
N ILE A 166 -5.14 -19.75 -4.66
CA ILE A 166 -4.75 -19.29 -3.31
C ILE A 166 -3.24 -19.02 -3.24
N ARG A 167 -2.39 -19.84 -3.87
CA ARG A 167 -0.95 -19.59 -3.94
C ARG A 167 -0.61 -18.27 -4.64
N ASN A 168 -1.39 -17.88 -5.64
CA ASN A 168 -1.17 -16.59 -6.30
C ASN A 168 -1.41 -15.41 -5.35
N TYR A 169 -2.43 -15.49 -4.49
CA TYR A 169 -2.65 -14.52 -3.41
C TYR A 169 -1.50 -14.54 -2.40
N LEU A 170 -1.13 -15.73 -1.92
CA LEU A 170 -0.06 -15.92 -0.94
C LEU A 170 1.30 -15.37 -1.40
N ASN A 171 1.56 -15.40 -2.71
CA ASN A 171 2.81 -14.96 -3.33
C ASN A 171 2.69 -13.59 -4.03
N SER A 172 1.66 -12.80 -3.73
CA SER A 172 1.53 -11.44 -4.25
C SER A 172 2.51 -10.50 -3.58
N LEU A 173 2.91 -9.41 -4.24
CA LEU A 173 3.66 -8.32 -3.61
C LEU A 173 2.80 -7.46 -2.69
N ASP A 174 1.48 -7.49 -2.89
CA ASP A 174 0.49 -6.78 -2.08
C ASP A 174 0.20 -7.54 -0.77
N VAL A 175 0.25 -6.83 0.36
CA VAL A 175 0.12 -7.43 1.70
C VAL A 175 -1.31 -7.93 1.94
N GLU A 176 -2.32 -7.17 1.54
CA GLU A 176 -3.73 -7.56 1.69
C GLU A 176 -4.04 -8.84 0.91
N SER A 177 -3.52 -8.96 -0.30
CA SER A 177 -3.56 -10.17 -1.12
C SER A 177 -2.90 -11.36 -0.42
N GLN A 178 -1.76 -11.14 0.24
CA GLN A 178 -1.11 -12.19 1.03
C GLN A 178 -1.99 -12.67 2.19
N ILE A 179 -2.74 -11.79 2.86
CA ILE A 179 -3.69 -12.19 3.92
C ILE A 179 -4.81 -13.07 3.36
N TYR A 180 -5.40 -12.72 2.22
CA TYR A 180 -6.36 -13.61 1.54
C TYR A 180 -5.73 -14.98 1.23
N GLY A 181 -4.45 -15.00 0.85
CA GLY A 181 -3.67 -16.22 0.64
C GLY A 181 -3.58 -17.09 1.90
N ILE A 182 -3.16 -16.50 3.03
CA ILE A 182 -3.01 -17.19 4.31
C ILE A 182 -4.35 -17.80 4.76
N ILE A 183 -5.40 -16.97 4.80
CA ILE A 183 -6.74 -17.41 5.23
C ILE A 183 -7.28 -18.49 4.30
N GLY A 184 -7.12 -18.31 2.99
CA GLY A 184 -7.52 -19.31 1.99
C GLY A 184 -6.79 -20.64 2.19
N MET A 185 -5.50 -20.63 2.53
CA MET A 185 -4.74 -21.85 2.83
C MET A 185 -5.26 -22.56 4.08
N TYR A 186 -5.57 -21.82 5.15
CA TYR A 186 -6.17 -22.41 6.35
C TYR A 186 -7.54 -23.02 6.08
N LYS A 187 -8.39 -22.34 5.31
CA LYS A 187 -9.70 -22.90 4.92
C LYS A 187 -9.56 -24.15 4.04
N LEU A 188 -8.59 -24.19 3.13
CA LEU A 188 -8.27 -25.39 2.35
C LEU A 188 -7.79 -26.54 3.25
N ARG A 189 -6.92 -26.25 4.24
CA ARG A 189 -6.44 -27.22 5.23
C ARG A 189 -7.60 -27.81 6.05
N LYS A 190 -8.53 -26.96 6.54
CA LYS A 190 -9.76 -27.40 7.24
C LYS A 190 -10.63 -28.33 6.35
N LYS A 191 -10.57 -28.17 5.02
CA LYS A 191 -11.27 -29.04 4.04
C LYS A 191 -10.46 -30.29 3.62
N GLY A 192 -9.40 -30.63 4.35
CA GLY A 192 -8.57 -31.81 4.11
C GLY A 192 -7.60 -31.68 2.92
N VAL A 193 -7.39 -30.46 2.39
CA VAL A 193 -6.36 -30.24 1.36
C VAL A 193 -5.00 -30.12 2.03
N LYS A 194 -4.06 -30.99 1.64
CA LYS A 194 -2.70 -30.97 2.16
C LYS A 194 -1.92 -29.77 1.62
N LEU A 195 -1.42 -28.92 2.52
CA LEU A 195 -0.50 -27.84 2.18
C LEU A 195 0.91 -28.41 1.94
N SER A 196 1.65 -27.82 1.01
CA SER A 196 3.07 -28.18 0.84
C SER A 196 3.92 -27.56 1.94
N ALA A 197 5.09 -28.13 2.20
CA ALA A 197 6.05 -27.55 3.15
C ALA A 197 6.41 -26.11 2.77
N LYS A 198 6.52 -25.81 1.47
CA LYS A 198 6.76 -24.46 0.97
C LYS A 198 5.62 -23.51 1.29
N ASP A 199 4.36 -23.93 1.11
CA ASP A 199 3.21 -23.09 1.46
C ASP A 199 3.23 -22.73 2.95
N GLN A 200 3.55 -23.71 3.81
CA GLN A 200 3.64 -23.47 5.25
C GLN A 200 4.79 -22.50 5.59
N GLN A 201 5.98 -22.69 5.00
CA GLN A 201 7.11 -21.77 5.17
C GLN A 201 6.76 -20.34 4.76
N THR A 202 6.04 -20.16 3.65
CA THR A 202 5.59 -18.84 3.20
C THR A 202 4.59 -18.23 4.19
N ILE A 203 3.63 -19.02 4.69
CA ILE A 203 2.66 -18.56 5.71
C ILE A 203 3.41 -18.14 6.98
N ASP A 204 4.33 -18.95 7.47
CA ASP A 204 5.09 -18.68 8.69
C ASP A 204 5.91 -17.39 8.57
N TYR A 205 6.60 -17.21 7.44
CA TYR A 205 7.33 -15.97 7.13
C TYR A 205 6.43 -14.74 7.14
N LEU A 206 5.26 -14.81 6.49
CA LEU A 206 4.33 -13.68 6.42
C LEU A 206 3.75 -13.32 7.79
N ILE A 207 3.43 -14.34 8.60
CA ILE A 207 2.96 -14.16 9.98
C ILE A 207 4.07 -13.55 10.84
N GLU A 208 5.31 -14.04 10.72
CA GLU A 208 6.44 -13.54 11.48
C GLU A 208 6.76 -12.07 11.16
N ARG A 209 6.77 -11.71 9.86
CA ARG A 209 6.95 -10.33 9.39
C ARG A 209 5.91 -9.37 9.98
N ASN A 210 4.72 -9.88 10.28
CA ASN A 210 3.65 -9.15 10.98
C ASN A 210 3.34 -7.77 10.41
N SER A 211 3.26 -7.65 9.08
CA SER A 211 2.99 -6.37 8.42
C SER A 211 1.60 -5.83 8.78
N LYS A 212 1.48 -4.50 8.75
CA LYS A 212 0.19 -3.82 8.84
C LYS A 212 -0.64 -4.02 7.57
N VAL A 213 -1.93 -4.22 7.75
CA VAL A 213 -2.91 -4.56 6.71
C VAL A 213 -4.00 -3.51 6.74
N TYR A 214 -4.29 -2.90 5.59
CA TYR A 214 -5.37 -1.96 5.41
C TYR A 214 -6.70 -2.72 5.20
N THR A 215 -7.65 -2.49 6.08
CA THR A 215 -8.89 -3.29 6.15
C THR A 215 -10.14 -2.45 6.03
N CYS A 216 -11.26 -3.15 5.85
CA CYS A 216 -12.59 -2.58 6.03
C CYS A 216 -13.42 -3.46 6.96
N MET A 217 -14.08 -2.84 7.93
CA MET A 217 -14.91 -3.51 8.91
C MET A 217 -16.28 -2.84 8.95
N GLY A 218 -17.15 -3.21 8.00
CA GLY A 218 -18.44 -2.55 7.82
C GLY A 218 -18.28 -1.10 7.39
N CYS A 219 -18.88 -0.15 8.11
CA CYS A 219 -18.83 1.28 7.78
C CYS A 219 -17.44 1.92 8.02
N LEU A 220 -16.53 1.22 8.72
CA LEU A 220 -15.18 1.71 8.99
C LEU A 220 -14.24 1.24 7.89
N ILE A 221 -13.87 2.15 7.00
CA ILE A 221 -12.87 1.92 5.96
C ILE A 221 -11.54 2.49 6.44
N GLY A 222 -10.49 1.70 6.34
CA GLY A 222 -9.12 2.13 6.60
C GLY A 222 -8.61 1.84 8.00
N GLU A 223 -9.27 0.94 8.72
CA GLU A 223 -8.73 0.36 9.93
C GLU A 223 -7.48 -0.46 9.59
N VAL A 224 -6.44 -0.31 10.39
CA VAL A 224 -5.15 -0.97 10.18
C VAL A 224 -4.92 -2.01 11.26
N PHE A 225 -4.74 -3.26 10.85
CA PHE A 225 -4.47 -4.37 11.75
C PHE A 225 -3.15 -5.05 11.44
N ASP A 226 -2.57 -5.67 12.45
CA ASP A 226 -1.42 -6.53 12.28
C ASP A 226 -1.83 -7.87 11.66
N THR A 227 -0.96 -8.42 10.82
CA THR A 227 -1.17 -9.73 10.17
C THR A 227 -1.52 -10.83 11.18
N LYS A 228 -0.81 -10.91 12.32
CA LYS A 228 -1.06 -11.92 13.36
C LYS A 228 -2.46 -11.83 13.94
N ASP A 229 -2.96 -10.61 14.17
CA ASP A 229 -4.28 -10.40 14.77
C ASP A 229 -5.39 -10.81 13.81
N LEU A 230 -5.27 -10.45 12.54
CA LEU A 230 -6.21 -10.89 11.50
C LEU A 230 -6.19 -12.41 11.34
N VAL A 231 -4.99 -13.01 11.26
CA VAL A 231 -4.87 -14.47 11.13
C VAL A 231 -5.52 -15.18 12.32
N LYS A 232 -5.28 -14.72 13.55
CA LYS A 232 -5.91 -15.28 14.75
C LYS A 232 -7.44 -15.18 14.69
N TYR A 233 -7.98 -14.06 14.21
CA TYR A 233 -9.42 -13.88 14.07
C TYR A 233 -10.05 -14.89 13.09
N TYR A 234 -9.39 -15.18 11.97
CA TYR A 234 -9.94 -16.08 10.92
C TYR A 234 -9.49 -17.55 11.01
N GLU A 235 -8.52 -17.90 11.87
CA GLU A 235 -8.07 -19.29 12.04
C GLU A 235 -9.08 -20.15 12.83
N HIS A 236 -9.93 -19.54 13.66
CA HIS A 236 -11.00 -20.23 14.40
C HIS A 236 -12.18 -20.60 13.48
#